data_AF-A0A921GDN2-F1
#
_entry.id   AF-A0A921GDN2-F1
#
_cell.length_a   1.000
_cell.length_b   1.000
_cell.length_c   1.000
_cell.angle_alpha   90.00
_cell.angle_beta   90.00
_cell.angle_gamma   90.00
#
_symmetry.space_group_name_H-M   'P 1'
#
loop_
_entity.id
_entity.type
_entity.pdbx_description
1 polymer ?
#
loop_
_entity_poly.entity_id
_entity_poly.type
_entity_poly.pdbx_seq_one_letter_code
_entity_poly.pdbx_strand_id
1 'polypeptide(L)'
;MNYACDFARPDIFLVYIAIVCMYLIARSKFLFLVPFLVVIGMLIHEGFICFFMPIIGIAFLISCTRKKKVFPVIWFAVTIILCLLTLVLVFKYGKTNVTDVDRLFELMQNKIDIGLNSNMVNFEFGEMKQDLWSISFNELSAYTTWLELIFYAVIFLPIYYIYFKVVGGNSYIVSNVFLRILNIIAPFSGLLMIIVGVDYGRWFSLSITACCIHLFYFVMTYDIDIFESLKIQDIGKVLTSFFSIVLVYMAIGPMGDIHEHFDFLVSLNNLVTLFWQ
;
A
#
# COMPACT_ATOMS: atom_id res chain seq x y z
N MET A 1 -18.70 12.06 -11.06
CA MET A 1 -17.59 12.22 -10.10
C MET A 1 -16.29 12.33 -10.88
N ASN A 2 -15.44 13.29 -10.54
CA ASN A 2 -14.15 13.53 -11.23
C ASN A 2 -13.12 12.46 -10.79
N TYR A 3 -13.16 11.29 -11.41
CA TYR A 3 -12.17 10.21 -11.22
C TYR A 3 -10.71 10.65 -11.49
N ALA A 4 -10.52 11.75 -12.23
CA ALA A 4 -9.21 12.34 -12.50
C ALA A 4 -8.56 13.03 -11.28
N CYS A 5 -9.33 13.40 -10.24
CA CYS A 5 -8.81 14.05 -9.03
C CYS A 5 -8.17 13.06 -8.04
N ASP A 6 -8.45 11.75 -8.13
CA ASP A 6 -7.86 10.72 -7.26
C ASP A 6 -6.44 10.31 -7.69
N PHE A 7 -6.00 10.66 -8.90
CA PHE A 7 -4.65 10.35 -9.39
C PHE A 7 -3.53 11.15 -8.70
N ALA A 8 -3.87 12.19 -7.94
CA ALA A 8 -2.94 13.05 -7.21
C ALA A 8 -2.92 12.77 -5.70
N ARG A 9 -3.07 11.50 -5.28
CA ARG A 9 -3.01 11.12 -3.87
C ARG A 9 -1.59 11.27 -3.28
N PRO A 10 -1.49 11.53 -1.95
CA PRO A 10 -0.24 11.48 -1.17
C PRO A 10 0.60 10.21 -1.43
N ASP A 11 -0.04 9.14 -1.89
CA ASP A 11 0.53 7.83 -2.23
C ASP A 11 1.68 7.90 -3.24
N ILE A 12 1.68 8.83 -4.21
CA ILE A 12 2.79 8.92 -5.17
C ILE A 12 4.10 9.37 -4.52
N PHE A 13 4.02 10.24 -3.51
CA PHE A 13 5.20 10.65 -2.74
C PHE A 13 5.72 9.48 -1.90
N LEU A 14 4.84 8.66 -1.34
CA LEU A 14 5.20 7.43 -0.62
C LEU A 14 5.96 6.46 -1.54
N VAL A 15 5.47 6.27 -2.77
CA VAL A 15 6.12 5.43 -3.79
C VAL A 15 7.50 5.96 -4.12
N TYR A 16 7.64 7.26 -4.36
CA TYR A 16 8.94 7.87 -4.66
C TYR A 16 9.92 7.71 -3.49
N ILE A 17 9.47 7.98 -2.26
CA ILE A 17 10.25 7.76 -1.03
C ILE A 17 10.73 6.31 -0.96
N ALA A 18 9.84 5.34 -1.17
CA ALA A 18 10.18 3.92 -1.12
C ALA A 18 11.20 3.53 -2.20
N ILE A 19 11.04 3.98 -3.45
CA ILE A 19 12.00 3.75 -4.54
C ILE A 19 13.38 4.32 -4.19
N VAL A 20 13.44 5.55 -3.69
CA VAL A 20 14.69 6.20 -3.28
C VAL A 20 15.34 5.40 -2.15
N CYS A 21 14.60 5.01 -1.12
CA CYS A 21 15.12 4.15 -0.04
C CYS A 21 15.72 2.85 -0.57
N MET A 22 15.00 2.13 -1.45
CA MET A 22 15.48 0.89 -2.05
C MET A 22 16.75 1.09 -2.89
N TYR A 23 16.82 2.18 -3.65
CA TYR A 23 18.01 2.55 -4.43
C TYR A 23 19.23 2.79 -3.54
N LEU A 24 19.07 3.58 -2.46
CA LEU A 24 20.13 3.86 -1.50
C LEU A 24 20.65 2.58 -0.82
N ILE A 25 19.74 1.68 -0.45
CA ILE A 25 20.07 0.37 0.16
C ILE A 25 20.82 -0.53 -0.82
N ALA A 26 20.31 -0.66 -2.05
CA ALA A 26 20.92 -1.47 -3.11
C ALA A 26 22.38 -1.05 -3.36
N ARG A 27 22.58 0.26 -3.59
CA ARG A 27 23.90 0.85 -3.83
C ARG A 27 24.75 0.99 -2.56
N SER A 28 24.17 0.85 -1.37
CA SER A 28 24.81 1.12 -0.08
C SER A 28 25.46 2.51 -0.03
N LYS A 29 24.77 3.51 -0.58
CA LYS A 29 25.20 4.91 -0.60
C LYS A 29 24.19 5.74 0.21
N PHE A 30 24.69 6.73 0.94
CA PHE A 30 23.87 7.67 1.73
C PHE A 30 22.80 7.00 2.61
N LEU A 31 23.11 5.84 3.22
CA LEU A 31 22.15 5.08 4.04
C LEU A 31 21.58 5.88 5.22
N PHE A 32 22.29 6.91 5.67
CA PHE A 32 21.83 7.83 6.71
C PHE A 32 20.57 8.62 6.33
N LEU A 33 20.26 8.75 5.03
CA LEU A 33 19.04 9.41 4.57
C LEU A 33 17.80 8.53 4.73
N VAL A 34 17.97 7.21 4.72
CA VAL A 34 16.84 6.26 4.75
C VAL A 34 15.97 6.44 6.00
N PRO A 35 16.51 6.56 7.23
CA PRO A 35 15.69 6.83 8.41
C PRO A 35 14.84 8.10 8.29
N PHE A 36 15.40 9.19 7.75
CA PHE A 36 14.65 10.45 7.58
C PHE A 36 13.55 10.32 6.54
N LEU A 37 13.84 9.65 5.42
CA LEU A 37 12.86 9.38 4.37
C LEU A 37 11.70 8.51 4.87
N VAL A 38 11.99 7.50 5.68
CA VAL A 38 10.97 6.66 6.31
C VAL A 38 10.09 7.47 7.26
N VAL A 39 10.68 8.33 8.11
CA VAL A 39 9.91 9.23 8.98
C VAL A 39 9.01 10.16 8.18
N ILE A 40 9.53 10.76 7.09
CA ILE A 40 8.71 11.60 6.19
C ILE A 40 7.55 10.79 5.60
N GLY A 41 7.81 9.57 5.11
CA GLY A 41 6.77 8.69 4.58
C GLY A 41 5.67 8.40 5.61
N MET A 42 6.06 8.13 6.86
CA MET A 42 5.12 7.91 7.96
C MET A 42 4.29 9.14 8.31
N LEU A 43 4.88 10.33 8.25
CA LEU A 43 4.17 11.60 8.52
C LEU A 43 3.21 11.99 7.39
N ILE A 44 3.49 11.54 6.15
CA ILE A 44 2.56 11.72 5.03
C ILE A 44 1.37 10.77 5.17
N HIS A 45 1.62 9.50 5.46
CA HIS A 45 0.56 8.50 5.63
C HIS A 45 1.02 7.31 6.46
N GLU A 46 0.27 6.96 7.51
CA GLU A 46 0.57 5.85 8.42
C GLU A 46 0.65 4.48 7.71
N GLY A 47 -0.15 4.28 6.67
CA GLY A 47 -0.09 3.11 5.78
C GLY A 47 1.30 2.84 5.17
N PHE A 48 2.21 3.82 5.14
CA PHE A 48 3.59 3.62 4.74
C PHE A 48 4.29 2.51 5.55
N ILE A 49 3.96 2.40 6.84
CA ILE A 49 4.54 1.39 7.74
C ILE A 49 4.05 -0.01 7.38
N CYS A 50 2.80 -0.14 6.96
CA CYS A 50 2.20 -1.43 6.66
C CYS A 50 2.64 -1.97 5.30
N PHE A 51 2.81 -1.11 4.30
CA PHE A 51 3.10 -1.53 2.92
C PHE A 51 4.58 -1.39 2.50
N PHE A 52 5.23 -0.26 2.82
CA PHE A 52 6.57 0.04 2.28
C PHE A 52 7.70 -0.23 3.27
N MET A 53 7.48 -0.01 4.57
CA MET A 53 8.50 -0.29 5.58
C MET A 53 8.96 -1.78 5.60
N PRO A 54 8.10 -2.78 5.39
CA PRO A 54 8.51 -4.19 5.43
C PRO A 54 9.43 -4.56 4.26
N ILE A 55 9.19 -4.03 3.05
CA ILE A 55 10.09 -4.22 1.90
C ILE A 55 11.42 -3.46 2.07
N ILE A 56 11.40 -2.28 2.69
CA ILE A 56 12.62 -1.52 3.02
C ILE A 56 13.43 -2.27 4.10
N GLY A 57 12.75 -2.78 5.12
CA GLY A 57 13.37 -3.51 6.23
C GLY A 57 14.02 -4.81 5.76
N ILE A 58 13.35 -5.59 4.92
CA ILE A 58 13.95 -6.83 4.40
C ILE A 58 15.12 -6.54 3.46
N ALA A 59 15.05 -5.48 2.65
CA ALA A 59 16.18 -5.05 1.82
C ALA A 59 17.41 -4.68 2.68
N PHE A 60 17.20 -3.99 3.81
CA PHE A 60 18.26 -3.76 4.79
C PHE A 60 18.84 -5.06 5.33
N LEU A 61 18.01 -5.99 5.81
CA LEU A 61 18.46 -7.26 6.38
C LEU A 61 19.26 -8.10 5.37
N ILE A 62 18.82 -8.15 4.11
CA ILE A 62 19.54 -8.81 3.02
C ILE A 62 20.87 -8.11 2.74
N SER A 63 20.89 -6.77 2.72
CA SER A 63 22.12 -6.00 2.53
C SER A 63 23.14 -6.23 3.66
N CYS A 64 22.69 -6.28 4.91
CA CYS A 64 23.49 -6.58 6.10
C CYS A 64 24.13 -7.97 6.01
N THR A 65 23.33 -9.00 5.72
CA THR A 65 23.81 -10.38 5.65
C THR A 65 24.79 -10.61 4.50
N ARG A 66 24.56 -10.00 3.34
CA ARG A 66 25.43 -10.16 2.17
C ARG A 66 26.74 -9.40 2.29
N LYS A 67 26.69 -8.12 2.68
CA LYS A 67 27.89 -7.25 2.67
C LYS A 67 28.78 -7.49 3.90
N LYS A 68 28.28 -8.17 4.95
CA LYS A 68 28.98 -8.39 6.23
C LYS A 68 29.57 -7.09 6.83
N LYS A 69 28.93 -5.94 6.54
CA LYS A 69 29.34 -4.63 7.06
C LYS A 69 28.44 -4.26 8.22
N VAL A 70 29.04 -3.66 9.26
CA VAL A 70 28.31 -3.15 10.44
C VAL A 70 27.49 -1.90 10.08
N PHE A 71 27.93 -1.13 9.09
CA PHE A 71 27.31 0.16 8.75
C PHE A 71 25.82 0.07 8.33
N PRO A 72 25.37 -0.86 7.46
CA PRO A 72 23.94 -1.07 7.19
C PRO A 72 23.13 -1.49 8.42
N VAL A 73 23.72 -2.24 9.36
CA VAL A 73 23.04 -2.68 10.59
C VAL A 73 22.71 -1.49 11.49
N ILE A 74 23.65 -0.54 11.62
CA ILE A 74 23.45 0.68 12.40
C ILE A 74 22.27 1.48 11.83
N TRP A 75 22.25 1.73 10.53
CA TRP A 75 21.17 2.51 9.91
C TRP A 75 19.81 1.80 9.93
N PHE A 76 19.80 0.47 9.83
CA PHE A 76 18.58 -0.29 10.05
C PHE A 76 18.05 -0.09 11.47
N ALA A 77 18.91 -0.23 12.49
CA ALA A 77 18.52 -0.01 13.89
C ALA A 77 18.02 1.42 14.14
N VAL A 78 18.71 2.44 13.59
CA VAL A 78 18.28 3.84 13.67
C VAL A 78 16.92 4.04 13.00
N THR A 79 16.67 3.40 11.86
CA THR A 79 15.37 3.47 11.17
C THR A 79 14.27 2.91 12.07
N ILE A 80 14.46 1.73 12.67
CA ILE A 80 13.47 1.14 13.58
C ILE A 80 13.19 2.03 14.79
N ILE A 81 14.23 2.58 15.43
CA ILE A 81 14.08 3.47 16.58
C ILE A 81 13.30 4.73 16.20
N LEU A 82 13.62 5.36 15.07
CA LEU A 82 12.91 6.55 14.60
C LEU A 82 11.46 6.25 14.20
N CYS A 83 11.19 5.10 13.60
CA CYS A 83 9.82 4.65 13.34
C CYS A 83 9.02 4.52 14.63
N LEU A 84 9.55 3.81 15.64
CA LEU A 84 8.87 3.64 16.92
C LEU A 84 8.66 4.97 17.63
N LEU A 85 9.65 5.85 17.62
CA LEU A 85 9.52 7.20 18.20
C LEU A 85 8.43 8.00 17.48
N THR A 86 8.42 7.99 16.15
CA THR A 86 7.43 8.71 15.33
C THR A 86 6.04 8.17 15.58
N LEU A 87 5.86 6.84 15.64
CA LEU A 87 4.59 6.20 15.98
C LEU A 87 4.08 6.69 17.35
N VAL A 88 4.93 6.66 18.38
CA VAL A 88 4.55 7.12 19.72
C VAL A 88 4.15 8.60 19.69
N LEU A 89 4.87 9.44 18.96
CA LEU A 89 4.54 10.86 18.84
C LEU A 89 3.22 11.10 18.10
N VAL A 90 3.00 10.41 16.97
CA VAL A 90 1.76 10.50 16.20
C VAL A 90 0.57 10.00 17.02
N PHE A 91 0.67 8.87 17.72
CA PHE A 91 -0.42 8.39 18.58
C PHE A 91 -0.67 9.28 19.80
N LYS A 92 0.39 9.90 20.36
CA LYS A 92 0.25 10.76 21.54
C LYS A 92 -0.29 12.15 21.21
N TYR A 93 0.08 12.71 20.04
CA TYR A 93 -0.19 14.11 19.69
C TYR A 93 -1.01 14.30 18.42
N GLY A 94 -1.11 13.29 17.55
CA GLY A 94 -1.77 13.37 16.25
C GLY A 94 -3.29 13.20 16.28
N LYS A 95 -3.84 12.46 17.26
CA LYS A 95 -5.29 12.32 17.44
C LYS A 95 -5.68 12.57 18.88
N THR A 96 -6.03 13.82 19.18
CA THR A 96 -6.74 14.15 20.41
C THR A 96 -8.21 14.33 20.04
N ASN A 97 -9.07 13.43 20.53
CA ASN A 97 -10.51 13.61 20.38
C ASN A 97 -10.88 14.97 20.97
N VAL A 98 -11.50 15.82 20.17
CA VAL A 98 -11.94 17.12 20.64
C VAL A 98 -13.31 16.93 21.26
N THR A 99 -13.43 17.16 22.56
CA THR A 99 -14.68 16.97 23.31
C THR A 99 -15.81 17.91 22.85
N ASP A 100 -15.47 18.99 22.15
CA ASP A 100 -16.41 19.97 21.61
C ASP A 100 -16.09 20.27 20.13
N VAL A 101 -16.55 19.38 19.25
CA VAL A 101 -16.36 19.47 17.80
C VAL A 101 -17.03 20.72 17.22
N ASP A 102 -18.16 21.15 17.79
CA ASP A 102 -18.88 22.34 17.36
C ASP A 102 -18.05 23.59 17.64
N ARG A 103 -17.42 23.67 18.81
CA ARG A 103 -16.51 24.77 19.14
C ARG A 103 -15.27 24.78 18.25
N LEU A 104 -14.73 23.62 17.90
CA LEU A 104 -13.63 23.53 16.93
C LEU A 104 -14.05 24.02 15.56
N PHE A 105 -15.23 23.60 15.08
CA PHE A 105 -15.81 24.04 13.83
C PHE A 105 -15.96 25.56 13.79
N GLU A 106 -16.53 26.17 14.84
CA GLU A 106 -16.64 27.63 14.96
C GLU A 106 -15.27 28.32 14.93
N LEU A 107 -14.28 27.79 15.66
CA LEU A 107 -12.93 28.36 15.68
C LEU A 107 -12.25 28.29 14.31
N MET A 108 -12.40 27.17 13.59
CA MET A 108 -11.85 27.01 12.25
C MET A 108 -12.58 27.93 11.26
N GLN A 109 -13.91 27.95 11.28
CA GLN A 109 -14.74 28.78 10.40
C GLN A 109 -14.49 30.28 10.61
N ASN A 110 -14.19 30.71 11.84
CA ASN A 110 -13.81 32.10 12.13
C ASN A 110 -12.40 32.47 11.66
N LYS A 111 -11.59 31.51 11.19
CA LYS A 111 -10.23 31.72 10.71
C LYS A 111 -10.08 31.57 9.19
N ILE A 112 -11.12 31.15 8.50
CA ILE A 112 -11.11 30.99 7.05
C ILE A 112 -12.33 31.66 6.41
N ASP A 113 -12.16 32.18 5.21
CA ASP A 113 -13.24 32.86 4.47
C ASP A 113 -14.10 31.87 3.65
N ILE A 114 -13.79 30.58 3.70
CA ILE A 114 -14.48 29.52 2.95
C ILE A 114 -15.38 28.75 3.92
N GLY A 115 -16.59 28.40 3.49
CA GLY A 115 -17.49 27.56 4.29
C GLY A 115 -16.90 26.17 4.53
N LEU A 116 -16.67 25.82 5.79
CA LEU A 116 -16.32 24.46 6.21
C LEU A 116 -17.57 23.58 6.25
N ASN A 117 -17.40 22.32 5.90
CA ASN A 117 -18.43 21.30 6.09
C ASN A 117 -18.31 20.73 7.52
N SER A 118 -19.32 20.94 8.35
CA SER A 118 -19.35 20.45 9.74
C SER A 118 -19.26 18.92 9.81
N ASN A 119 -19.78 18.20 8.81
CA ASN A 119 -19.66 16.75 8.74
C ASN A 119 -18.21 16.29 8.54
N MET A 120 -17.39 17.05 7.82
CA MET A 120 -15.97 16.73 7.60
C MET A 120 -15.17 16.92 8.89
N VAL A 121 -15.42 18.00 9.63
CA VAL A 121 -14.79 18.25 10.94
C VAL A 121 -15.20 17.20 11.96
N ASN A 122 -16.48 16.80 11.96
CA ASN A 122 -16.99 15.75 12.84
C ASN A 122 -16.45 14.36 12.49
N PHE A 123 -16.23 14.06 11.21
CA PHE A 123 -15.60 12.82 10.78
C PHE A 123 -14.14 12.71 11.24
N GLU A 124 -13.37 13.79 11.11
CA GLU A 124 -11.93 13.78 11.43
C GLU A 124 -11.63 13.91 12.94
N PHE A 125 -12.38 14.76 13.66
CA PHE A 125 -12.09 15.14 15.04
C PHE A 125 -13.14 14.67 16.07
N GLY A 126 -14.29 14.19 15.61
CA GLY A 126 -15.35 13.70 16.48
C GLY A 126 -15.05 12.33 17.07
N GLU A 127 -15.82 11.97 18.10
CA GLU A 127 -15.75 10.62 18.65
C GLU A 127 -16.20 9.60 17.61
N MET A 128 -15.40 8.55 17.41
CA MET A 128 -15.82 7.42 16.57
C MET A 128 -17.09 6.81 17.16
N LYS A 129 -18.23 6.96 16.45
CA LYS A 129 -19.54 6.45 16.88
C LYS A 129 -19.60 4.93 16.96
N GLN A 130 -18.71 4.24 16.26
CA GLN A 130 -18.56 2.79 16.23
C GLN A 130 -17.06 2.46 16.28
N ASP A 131 -16.71 1.40 16.99
CA ASP A 131 -15.35 0.88 16.98
C ASP A 131 -14.99 0.34 15.58
N LEU A 132 -13.75 0.56 15.14
CA LEU A 132 -13.25 0.11 13.83
C LEU A 132 -13.50 -1.39 13.58
N TRP A 133 -13.49 -2.19 14.64
CA TRP A 133 -13.79 -3.61 14.57
C TRP A 133 -15.24 -3.90 14.18
N SER A 134 -16.23 -3.22 14.77
CA SER A 134 -17.63 -3.45 14.39
C SER A 134 -17.92 -3.00 12.97
N ILE A 135 -17.32 -1.88 12.53
CA ILE A 135 -17.41 -1.42 11.13
C ILE A 135 -16.84 -2.49 10.20
N SER A 136 -15.60 -2.93 10.45
CA SER A 136 -14.91 -3.92 9.61
C SER A 136 -15.61 -5.28 9.62
N PHE A 137 -16.14 -5.71 10.77
CA PHE A 137 -16.86 -6.97 10.90
C PHE A 137 -18.19 -6.95 10.14
N ASN A 138 -18.93 -5.84 10.22
CA ASN A 138 -20.18 -5.68 9.47
C ASN A 138 -19.91 -5.73 7.96
N GLU A 139 -18.88 -5.02 7.49
CA GLU A 139 -18.48 -5.05 6.08
C GLU A 139 -18.01 -6.44 5.64
N LEU A 140 -17.13 -7.09 6.41
CA LEU A 140 -16.66 -8.45 6.12
C LEU A 140 -17.77 -9.51 6.24
N SER A 141 -18.87 -9.23 6.94
CA SER A 141 -20.02 -10.13 7.02
C SER A 141 -20.90 -10.06 5.77
N ALA A 142 -20.76 -9.01 4.96
CA ALA A 142 -21.49 -8.87 3.70
C ALA A 142 -20.90 -9.81 2.63
N TYR A 143 -21.78 -10.53 1.91
CA TYR A 143 -21.36 -11.42 0.85
C TYR A 143 -20.73 -10.67 -0.34
N THR A 144 -21.14 -9.41 -0.56
CA THR A 144 -20.60 -8.52 -1.59
C THR A 144 -19.11 -8.27 -1.38
N THR A 145 -18.70 -8.05 -0.13
CA THR A 145 -17.30 -7.85 0.27
C THR A 145 -16.43 -9.05 -0.08
N TRP A 146 -16.92 -10.28 0.16
CA TRP A 146 -16.17 -11.48 -0.22
C TRP A 146 -16.04 -11.64 -1.73
N LEU A 147 -17.07 -11.30 -2.49
CA LEU A 147 -17.01 -11.30 -3.95
C LEU A 147 -16.00 -10.26 -4.46
N GLU A 148 -15.95 -9.08 -3.86
CA GLU A 148 -14.97 -8.04 -4.15
C GLU A 148 -13.54 -8.49 -3.87
N LEU A 149 -13.29 -9.06 -2.69
CA LEU A 149 -11.99 -9.58 -2.32
C LEU A 149 -11.51 -10.67 -3.30
N ILE A 150 -12.40 -11.57 -3.72
CA ILE A 150 -12.10 -12.58 -4.75
C ILE A 150 -11.77 -11.89 -6.08
N PHE A 151 -12.56 -10.90 -6.49
CA PHE A 151 -12.36 -10.18 -7.74
C PHE A 151 -11.02 -9.43 -7.76
N TYR A 152 -10.70 -8.67 -6.71
CA TYR A 152 -9.39 -8.04 -6.55
C TYR A 152 -8.27 -9.08 -6.55
N ALA A 153 -8.40 -10.17 -5.80
CA ALA A 153 -7.40 -11.24 -5.79
C ALA A 153 -7.15 -11.82 -7.20
N VAL A 154 -8.20 -12.04 -7.99
CA VAL A 154 -8.11 -12.56 -9.37
C VAL A 154 -7.45 -11.55 -10.31
N ILE A 155 -7.84 -10.27 -10.24
CA ILE A 155 -7.26 -9.21 -11.07
C ILE A 155 -5.76 -9.07 -10.84
N PHE A 156 -5.35 -9.18 -9.58
CA PHE A 156 -3.99 -8.93 -9.14
C PHE A 156 -3.10 -10.18 -9.13
N LEU A 157 -3.71 -11.37 -9.28
CA LEU A 157 -3.03 -12.66 -9.36
C LEU A 157 -1.88 -12.71 -10.38
N PRO A 158 -1.99 -12.14 -11.60
CA PRO A 158 -0.90 -12.18 -12.57
C PRO A 158 0.38 -11.50 -12.09
N ILE A 159 0.26 -10.35 -11.40
CA ILE A 159 1.42 -9.63 -10.86
C ILE A 159 2.02 -10.43 -9.70
N TYR A 160 1.19 -10.95 -8.81
CA TYR A 160 1.67 -11.80 -7.71
C TYR A 160 2.39 -13.03 -8.25
N TYR A 161 1.86 -13.68 -9.29
CA TYR A 161 2.50 -14.80 -9.95
C TYR A 161 3.90 -14.43 -10.49
N ILE A 162 4.03 -13.31 -11.19
CA ILE A 162 5.32 -12.81 -11.68
C ILE A 162 6.28 -12.59 -10.51
N TYR A 163 5.82 -11.92 -9.46
CA TYR A 163 6.61 -11.67 -8.26
C TYR A 163 7.13 -12.96 -7.62
N PHE A 164 6.25 -13.94 -7.37
CA PHE A 164 6.64 -15.23 -6.80
C PHE A 164 7.59 -16.02 -7.70
N LYS A 165 7.42 -15.94 -9.03
CA LYS A 165 8.32 -16.59 -9.98
C LYS A 165 9.72 -15.98 -9.96
N VAL A 166 9.82 -14.65 -10.00
CA VAL A 166 11.11 -13.97 -10.00
C VAL A 166 11.81 -14.13 -8.64
N VAL A 167 11.12 -13.84 -7.53
CA VAL A 167 11.74 -13.91 -6.20
C VAL A 167 11.97 -15.36 -5.76
N GLY A 168 11.02 -16.26 -6.02
CA GLY A 168 11.13 -17.68 -5.68
C GLY A 168 12.16 -18.43 -6.52
N GLY A 169 12.23 -18.13 -7.83
CA GLY A 169 13.25 -18.68 -8.73
C GLY A 169 14.68 -18.25 -8.36
N ASN A 170 14.80 -17.06 -7.76
CA ASN A 170 16.06 -16.51 -7.27
C ASN A 170 16.28 -16.72 -5.76
N SER A 171 15.59 -17.71 -5.17
CA SER A 171 15.65 -17.97 -3.72
C SER A 171 17.04 -18.36 -3.20
N TYR A 172 17.95 -18.81 -4.07
CA TYR A 172 19.34 -19.09 -3.72
C TYR A 172 20.13 -17.84 -3.32
N ILE A 173 19.69 -16.65 -3.74
CA ILE A 173 20.30 -15.37 -3.42
C ILE A 173 20.23 -15.08 -1.91
N VAL A 174 19.19 -15.58 -1.23
CA VAL A 174 18.98 -15.44 0.21
C VAL A 174 19.13 -16.82 0.87
N SER A 175 20.32 -17.09 1.42
CA SER A 175 20.66 -18.39 1.99
C SER A 175 19.86 -18.74 3.25
N ASN A 176 19.49 -17.75 4.06
CA ASN A 176 18.74 -17.95 5.28
C ASN A 176 17.24 -18.14 4.99
N VAL A 177 16.68 -19.28 5.40
CA VAL A 177 15.27 -19.65 5.17
C VAL A 177 14.29 -18.65 5.80
N PHE A 178 14.58 -18.17 7.01
CA PHE A 178 13.73 -17.18 7.67
C PHE A 178 13.69 -15.86 6.89
N LEU A 179 14.86 -15.34 6.48
CA LEU A 179 14.91 -14.13 5.65
C LEU A 179 14.26 -14.34 4.29
N ARG A 180 14.32 -15.55 3.72
CA ARG A 180 13.65 -15.88 2.47
C ARG A 180 12.13 -15.83 2.60
N ILE A 181 11.57 -16.39 3.68
CA ILE A 181 10.13 -16.32 3.95
C ILE A 181 9.72 -14.86 4.13
N LEU A 182 10.42 -14.10 4.99
CA LEU A 182 10.16 -12.68 5.18
C LEU A 182 10.22 -11.89 3.88
N ASN A 183 11.20 -12.18 3.02
CA ASN A 183 11.36 -11.54 1.72
C ASN A 183 10.19 -11.82 0.78
N ILE A 184 9.67 -13.04 0.78
CA ILE A 184 8.52 -13.39 -0.05
C ILE A 184 7.26 -12.67 0.45
N ILE A 185 7.02 -12.63 1.76
CA ILE A 185 5.78 -12.08 2.33
C ILE A 185 5.79 -10.56 2.50
N ALA A 186 6.96 -9.91 2.51
CA ALA A 186 7.09 -8.49 2.85
C ALA A 186 6.18 -7.53 2.05
N PRO A 187 5.98 -7.67 0.72
CA PRO A 187 5.06 -6.79 0.00
C PRO A 187 3.58 -6.96 0.36
N PHE A 188 3.23 -8.08 1.01
CA PHE A 188 1.85 -8.44 1.35
C PHE A 188 1.49 -8.10 2.79
N SER A 189 2.42 -7.57 3.59
CA SER A 189 2.19 -7.23 5.00
C SER A 189 1.00 -6.29 5.20
N GLY A 190 0.81 -5.33 4.30
CA GLY A 190 -0.29 -4.38 4.37
C GLY A 190 -1.66 -5.00 4.10
N LEU A 191 -1.74 -6.20 3.50
CA LEU A 191 -3.02 -6.91 3.32
C LEU A 191 -3.59 -7.42 4.65
N LEU A 192 -2.80 -7.46 5.73
CA LEU A 192 -3.34 -7.69 7.08
C LEU A 192 -4.34 -6.61 7.49
N MET A 193 -4.24 -5.42 6.89
CA MET A 193 -5.20 -4.35 7.15
C MET A 193 -6.60 -4.75 6.70
N ILE A 194 -6.80 -5.69 5.75
CA ILE A 194 -8.12 -6.19 5.26
C ILE A 194 -9.10 -6.48 6.41
N ILE A 195 -8.58 -6.91 7.55
CA ILE A 195 -9.37 -7.26 8.72
C ILE A 195 -9.89 -6.03 9.49
N VAL A 196 -9.21 -4.89 9.36
CA VAL A 196 -9.35 -3.69 10.22
C VAL A 196 -9.90 -2.48 9.46
N GLY A 197 -10.19 -2.59 8.17
CA GLY A 197 -10.77 -1.49 7.41
C GLY A 197 -11.34 -1.92 6.08
N VAL A 198 -11.79 -0.92 5.33
CA VAL A 198 -12.85 -1.09 4.33
C VAL A 198 -12.43 -0.75 2.91
N ASP A 199 -11.24 -0.18 2.70
CA ASP A 199 -10.75 0.22 1.38
C ASP A 199 -9.86 -0.88 0.75
N TYR A 200 -10.51 -1.96 0.31
CA TYR A 200 -9.84 -3.17 -0.17
C TYR A 200 -9.09 -2.91 -1.48
N GLY A 201 -9.68 -2.15 -2.41
CA GLY A 201 -9.07 -1.84 -3.70
C GLY A 201 -7.72 -1.12 -3.54
N ARG A 202 -7.65 -0.13 -2.63
CA ARG A 202 -6.39 0.58 -2.34
C ARG A 202 -5.34 -0.35 -1.75
N TRP A 203 -5.73 -1.29 -0.90
CA TRP A 203 -4.78 -2.18 -0.21
C TRP A 203 -4.13 -3.18 -1.16
N PHE A 204 -4.91 -3.77 -2.06
CA PHE A 204 -4.35 -4.62 -3.12
C PHE A 204 -3.49 -3.82 -4.12
N SER A 205 -3.87 -2.59 -4.44
CA SER A 205 -3.04 -1.70 -5.29
C SER A 205 -1.68 -1.38 -4.65
N LEU A 206 -1.68 -1.08 -3.35
CA LEU A 206 -0.46 -0.79 -2.59
C LEU A 206 0.44 -2.02 -2.44
N SER A 207 -0.11 -3.22 -2.21
CA SER A 207 0.70 -4.45 -2.16
C SER A 207 1.36 -4.78 -3.49
N ILE A 208 0.67 -4.57 -4.62
CA ILE A 208 1.29 -4.67 -5.95
C ILE A 208 2.39 -3.66 -6.15
N THR A 209 2.14 -2.42 -5.75
CA THR A 209 3.13 -1.36 -5.86
C THR A 209 4.38 -1.74 -5.04
N ALA A 210 4.19 -2.30 -3.85
CA ALA A 210 5.26 -2.85 -3.04
C ALA A 210 5.99 -4.02 -3.74
N CYS A 211 5.27 -4.94 -4.42
CA CYS A 211 5.88 -6.00 -5.23
C CYS A 211 6.77 -5.42 -6.34
N CYS A 212 6.29 -4.42 -7.08
CA CYS A 212 7.04 -3.77 -8.16
C CYS A 212 8.31 -3.07 -7.65
N ILE A 213 8.20 -2.30 -6.56
CA ILE A 213 9.34 -1.62 -5.92
C ILE A 213 10.35 -2.64 -5.38
N HIS A 214 9.86 -3.75 -4.84
CA HIS A 214 10.73 -4.81 -4.34
C HIS A 214 11.48 -5.53 -5.47
N LEU A 215 10.81 -5.81 -6.60
CA LEU A 215 11.47 -6.33 -7.81
C LEU A 215 12.52 -5.35 -8.35
N PHE A 216 12.23 -4.04 -8.33
CA PHE A 216 13.21 -3.01 -8.70
C PHE A 216 14.50 -3.12 -7.87
N TYR A 217 14.39 -3.32 -6.56
CA TYR A 217 15.57 -3.56 -5.71
C TYR A 217 16.37 -4.80 -6.16
N PHE A 218 15.68 -5.90 -6.49
CA PHE A 218 16.33 -7.13 -6.94
C PHE A 218 17.08 -6.94 -8.26
N VAL A 219 16.43 -6.32 -9.25
CA VAL A 219 17.07 -5.98 -10.55
C VAL A 219 18.32 -5.14 -10.32
N MET A 220 18.22 -4.08 -9.52
CA MET A 220 19.33 -3.16 -9.26
C MET A 220 20.49 -3.78 -8.47
N THR A 221 20.23 -4.86 -7.74
CA THR A 221 21.17 -5.44 -6.78
C THR A 221 21.86 -6.71 -7.29
N TYR A 222 21.21 -7.42 -8.21
CA TYR A 222 21.63 -8.74 -8.68
C TYR A 222 21.63 -8.88 -10.20
N ASP A 223 21.33 -7.79 -10.94
CA ASP A 223 21.23 -7.79 -12.40
C ASP A 223 20.35 -8.94 -12.92
N ILE A 224 19.27 -9.25 -12.20
CA ILE A 224 18.35 -10.33 -12.54
C ILE A 224 17.69 -10.01 -13.88
N ASP A 225 17.91 -10.87 -14.87
CA ASP A 225 17.13 -10.85 -16.10
C ASP A 225 15.72 -11.39 -15.80
N ILE A 226 14.77 -10.47 -15.78
CA ILE A 226 13.35 -10.78 -15.55
C ILE A 226 12.82 -11.69 -16.67
N PHE A 227 13.27 -11.51 -17.91
CA PHE A 227 12.80 -12.31 -19.06
C PHE A 227 13.28 -13.76 -18.97
N GLU A 228 14.54 -13.95 -18.59
CA GLU A 228 15.10 -15.28 -18.34
C GLU A 228 14.42 -15.96 -17.14
N SER A 229 14.22 -15.21 -16.04
CA SER A 229 13.57 -15.71 -14.81
C SER A 229 12.13 -16.17 -15.05
N LEU A 230 11.43 -15.54 -16.00
CA LEU A 230 10.07 -15.90 -16.38
C LEU A 230 10.02 -16.99 -17.47
N LYS A 231 11.17 -17.46 -17.97
CA LYS A 231 11.30 -18.43 -19.08
C LYS A 231 10.47 -18.03 -20.30
N ILE A 232 10.40 -16.74 -20.57
CA ILE A 232 9.61 -16.21 -21.67
C ILE A 232 10.47 -16.29 -22.94
N GLN A 233 10.02 -17.12 -23.90
CA GLN A 233 10.62 -17.17 -25.24
C GLN A 233 10.04 -16.10 -26.19
N ASP A 234 8.89 -15.49 -25.85
CA ASP A 234 8.15 -14.58 -26.70
C ASP A 234 7.85 -13.25 -25.97
N ILE A 235 8.70 -12.24 -26.21
CA ILE A 235 8.63 -10.88 -25.65
C ILE A 235 7.26 -10.23 -25.95
N GLY A 236 6.63 -10.57 -27.09
CA GLY A 236 5.33 -10.03 -27.48
C GLY A 236 4.22 -10.39 -26.49
N LYS A 237 4.17 -11.65 -26.04
CA LYS A 237 3.18 -12.11 -25.05
C LYS A 237 3.34 -11.46 -23.67
N VAL A 238 4.58 -11.11 -23.30
CA VAL A 238 4.88 -10.38 -22.06
C VAL A 238 4.36 -8.97 -22.13
N LEU A 239 4.67 -8.28 -23.22
CA LEU A 239 4.26 -6.91 -23.43
C LEU A 239 2.73 -6.83 -23.45
N THR A 240 2.05 -7.76 -24.13
CA THR A 240 0.58 -7.83 -24.12
C THR A 240 0.02 -8.15 -22.75
N SER A 241 0.62 -9.07 -21.99
CA SER A 241 0.16 -9.40 -20.63
C SER A 241 0.38 -8.22 -19.67
N PHE A 242 1.55 -7.58 -19.73
CA PHE A 242 1.88 -6.38 -18.97
C PHE A 242 0.96 -5.22 -19.34
N PHE A 243 0.76 -4.95 -20.64
CA PHE A 243 -0.20 -3.93 -21.09
C PHE A 243 -1.62 -4.24 -20.62
N SER A 244 -2.06 -5.49 -20.70
CA SER A 244 -3.41 -5.88 -20.21
C SER A 244 -3.53 -5.65 -18.72
N ILE A 245 -2.51 -6.02 -17.93
CA ILE A 245 -2.45 -5.78 -16.48
C ILE A 245 -2.46 -4.28 -16.17
N VAL A 246 -1.66 -3.48 -16.89
CA VAL A 246 -1.59 -2.02 -16.73
C VAL A 246 -2.90 -1.35 -17.15
N LEU A 247 -3.56 -1.85 -18.19
CA LEU A 247 -4.82 -1.30 -18.69
C LEU A 247 -6.00 -1.68 -17.78
N VAL A 248 -5.99 -2.88 -17.19
CA VAL A 248 -6.89 -3.28 -16.09
C VAL A 248 -6.62 -2.45 -14.84
N TYR A 249 -5.35 -2.20 -14.49
CA TYR A 249 -4.98 -1.34 -13.37
C TYR A 249 -5.41 0.12 -13.59
N MET A 250 -5.24 0.66 -14.80
CA MET A 250 -5.71 2.01 -15.14
C MET A 250 -7.23 2.10 -15.30
N ALA A 251 -7.92 0.99 -15.57
CA ALA A 251 -9.39 0.94 -15.62
C ALA A 251 -10.02 0.80 -14.22
N ILE A 252 -9.41 0.03 -13.33
CA ILE A 252 -9.99 -0.35 -12.02
C ILE A 252 -9.37 0.45 -10.87
N GLY A 253 -8.07 0.77 -10.93
CA GLY A 253 -7.38 1.59 -9.93
C GLY A 253 -7.97 2.99 -9.67
N PRO A 254 -8.54 3.70 -10.67
CA PRO A 254 -9.24 4.95 -10.46
C PRO A 254 -10.74 4.78 -10.17
N MET A 255 -11.30 3.56 -10.18
CA MET A 255 -12.75 3.37 -10.06
C MET A 255 -13.31 3.55 -8.64
N GLY A 256 -12.48 3.77 -7.62
CA GLY A 256 -12.96 3.79 -6.23
C GLY A 256 -13.45 2.41 -5.79
N ASP A 257 -14.00 2.31 -4.58
CA ASP A 257 -14.53 1.05 -4.06
C ASP A 257 -15.54 0.46 -5.03
N ILE A 258 -15.32 -0.80 -5.44
CA ILE A 258 -16.20 -1.55 -6.33
C ILE A 258 -17.64 -1.61 -5.81
N HIS A 259 -17.86 -1.37 -4.52
CA HIS A 259 -19.17 -1.18 -3.89
C HIS A 259 -20.06 -0.16 -4.63
N GLU A 260 -19.50 0.97 -5.09
CA GLU A 260 -20.26 1.98 -5.86
C GLU A 260 -20.70 1.45 -7.25
N HIS A 261 -19.97 0.46 -7.79
CA HIS A 261 -20.26 -0.17 -9.09
C HIS A 261 -21.16 -1.40 -8.95
N PHE A 262 -21.15 -2.09 -7.81
CA PHE A 262 -22.14 -3.13 -7.52
C PHE A 262 -23.52 -2.53 -7.32
N ASP A 263 -23.65 -1.35 -6.71
CA ASP A 263 -24.93 -0.62 -6.68
C ASP A 263 -25.40 -0.24 -8.09
N PHE A 264 -24.49 0.06 -9.01
CA PHE A 264 -24.81 0.23 -10.43
C PHE A 264 -25.27 -1.10 -11.08
N LEU A 265 -24.64 -2.23 -10.77
CA LEU A 265 -25.07 -3.55 -11.29
C LEU A 265 -26.40 -4.01 -10.67
N VAL A 266 -26.65 -3.71 -9.40
CA VAL A 266 -27.95 -3.94 -8.73
C VAL A 266 -29.00 -3.02 -9.32
N SER A 267 -28.67 -1.75 -9.58
CA SER A 267 -29.55 -0.80 -10.27
C SER A 267 -29.83 -1.21 -11.71
N LEU A 268 -28.84 -1.74 -12.43
CA LEU A 268 -28.97 -2.28 -13.79
C LEU A 268 -29.82 -3.55 -13.80
N ASN A 269 -29.61 -4.45 -12.82
CA ASN A 269 -30.43 -5.65 -12.65
C ASN A 269 -31.89 -5.29 -12.34
N ASN A 270 -32.11 -4.30 -11.46
CA ASN A 270 -33.44 -3.75 -11.16
C ASN A 270 -34.06 -3.07 -12.38
N LEU A 271 -33.27 -2.37 -13.20
CA LEU A 271 -33.72 -1.75 -14.46
C LEU A 271 -34.12 -2.81 -15.49
N VAL A 272 -33.30 -3.86 -15.66
CA VAL A 272 -33.58 -4.98 -16.56
C VAL A 272 -34.83 -5.74 -16.09
N THR A 273 -34.98 -6.04 -14.80
CA THR A 273 -36.20 -6.67 -14.28
C THR A 273 -37.45 -5.80 -14.46
N LEU A 274 -37.32 -4.47 -14.47
CA LEU A 274 -38.40 -3.53 -14.78
C LEU A 274 -38.82 -3.53 -16.26
N PHE A 275 -37.91 -3.84 -17.18
CA PHE A 275 -38.19 -3.97 -18.62
C PHE A 275 -38.74 -5.34 -19.02
N TRP A 276 -38.67 -6.32 -18.10
CA TRP A 276 -39.16 -7.69 -18.30
C TRP A 276 -40.43 -8.01 -17.49
N GLN A 277 -41.06 -6.99 -16.89
CA GLN A 277 -42.46 -7.00 -16.42
C GLN A 277 -43.35 -6.26 -17.41
#